data_AF-A2DM54-F1
#
_entry.id   AF-A2DM54-F1
#
_cell.length_a   1.000
_cell.length_b   1.000
_cell.length_c   1.000
_cell.angle_alpha   90.00
_cell.angle_beta   90.00
_cell.angle_gamma   90.00
#
_symmetry.space_group_name_H-M   'P 1'
#
loop_
_entity.id
_entity.type
_entity.pdbx_description
1 polymer ?
#
loop_
_entity_poly.entity_id
_entity_poly.type
_entity_poly.pdbx_seq_one_letter_code
_entity_poly.pdbx_strand_id
1 'polypeptide(L)'
;MLKKMYERKKQIEAELQTLKQETEAKNMRLEMLEKIVNDSMAEKEKTNTELNESKQHVILLQQEIEKMKTEHSNEINQINTDHTSQIEKLESEINNYKQQAQNSPNIKNEENLEPKQQSEEEKPTPNSDSEQLNKQIEELMQKNNKSNEEIISLNNTVANLNGEIASLREQLNQSNELKKTIHTTYKKLEKEFIKIHSENEELHKKLDSQVSSDMAENQKIDELKSQLAEKESQLEQFNKNGGKLKGIFKDLQQKNEQYKENIQNLQNEIVKLNETLQEANNELKSEKDKRISFEKDNKMLQEKNKQLEDSKSQFDSEKQHSMSKLIKAAKEIDNLKKTNSKKDAQIQELNSQISKMNEKVEILSMQLENNVSESRELENTLNETLGNYRSQDIEKDLMEKRLDEMRKEIAEIRVEKERLETIIEESKRARANIVLDTFISGIFEVQEIEEVVEEKIEVSSPYLQRMLLQFFTQDDRAKELLIPAILRFVECSENDVNTAVEAWHSRKKWKLF
;
A
#
# COMPACT_ATOMS: atom_id res chain seq x y z
N MET A 1 -21.04 10.53 2.22
CA MET A 1 -19.88 11.45 2.39
C MET A 1 -20.27 12.71 3.18
N LEU A 2 -21.13 13.58 2.63
CA LEU A 2 -21.56 14.86 3.21
C LEU A 2 -21.76 14.91 4.74
N LYS A 3 -22.49 13.96 5.36
CA LYS A 3 -22.68 13.96 6.83
C LYS A 3 -21.36 13.96 7.63
N LYS A 4 -20.32 13.22 7.19
CA LYS A 4 -19.01 13.25 7.86
C LYS A 4 -18.29 14.59 7.69
N MET A 5 -18.45 15.25 6.54
CA MET A 5 -17.91 16.61 6.31
C MET A 5 -18.61 17.64 7.20
N TYR A 6 -19.93 17.52 7.36
CA TYR A 6 -20.73 18.40 8.22
C TYR A 6 -20.33 18.27 9.71
N GLU A 7 -20.26 17.06 10.25
CA GLU A 7 -19.83 16.86 11.64
C GLU A 7 -18.38 17.30 11.85
N ARG A 8 -17.46 17.04 10.91
CA ARG A 8 -16.07 17.52 11.04
C ARG A 8 -15.97 19.04 10.94
N LYS A 9 -16.78 19.70 10.09
CA LYS A 9 -16.89 21.17 10.07
C LYS A 9 -17.34 21.69 11.44
N LYS A 10 -18.45 21.16 11.98
CA LYS A 10 -19.01 21.54 13.28
C LYS A 10 -18.01 21.33 14.42
N GLN A 11 -17.23 20.25 14.36
CA GLN A 11 -16.15 19.99 15.31
C GLN A 11 -15.03 21.03 15.21
N ILE A 12 -14.58 21.38 13.99
CA ILE A 12 -13.58 22.43 13.76
C ILE A 12 -14.08 23.81 14.22
N GLU A 13 -15.36 24.12 14.05
CA GLU A 13 -15.97 25.36 14.56
C GLU A 13 -15.95 25.42 16.09
N ALA A 14 -16.19 24.30 16.79
CA ALA A 14 -16.04 24.22 18.24
C ALA A 14 -14.58 24.26 18.72
N GLU A 15 -13.67 23.57 18.02
CA GLU A 15 -12.21 23.63 18.25
C GLU A 15 -11.70 25.09 18.12
N LEU A 16 -12.11 25.81 17.08
CA LEU A 16 -11.79 27.24 16.86
C LEU A 16 -12.39 28.16 17.92
N GLN A 17 -13.65 27.95 18.32
CA GLN A 17 -14.28 28.77 19.36
C GLN A 17 -13.58 28.60 20.72
N THR A 18 -13.12 27.37 21.03
CA THR A 18 -12.36 27.07 22.25
C THR A 18 -10.98 27.73 22.21
N LEU A 19 -10.25 27.60 21.11
CA LEU A 19 -8.95 28.25 20.91
C LEU A 19 -9.04 29.78 20.99
N LYS A 20 -10.12 30.37 20.48
CA LYS A 20 -10.38 31.81 20.59
C LYS A 20 -10.55 32.24 22.06
N GLN A 21 -11.39 31.54 22.82
CA GLN A 21 -11.58 31.82 24.25
C GLN A 21 -10.29 31.63 25.06
N GLU A 22 -9.49 30.61 24.75
CA GLU A 22 -8.19 30.39 25.38
C GLU A 22 -7.19 31.52 25.06
N THR A 23 -7.24 32.07 23.83
CA THR A 23 -6.42 33.20 23.39
C THR A 23 -6.84 34.49 24.08
N GLU A 24 -8.14 34.77 24.18
CA GLU A 24 -8.68 35.91 24.92
C GLU A 24 -8.31 35.84 26.42
N ALA A 25 -8.38 34.65 27.03
CA ALA A 25 -7.94 34.43 28.41
C ALA A 25 -6.42 34.60 28.60
N LYS A 26 -5.60 34.20 27.62
CA LYS A 26 -4.14 34.43 27.64
C LYS A 26 -3.80 35.91 27.51
N ASN A 27 -4.50 36.65 26.65
CA ASN A 27 -4.29 38.09 26.47
C ASN A 27 -4.66 38.88 27.73
N MET A 28 -5.84 38.63 28.33
CA MET A 28 -6.22 39.26 29.60
C MET A 28 -5.22 38.95 30.73
N ARG A 29 -4.63 37.75 30.75
CA ARG A 29 -3.57 37.38 31.69
C ARG A 29 -2.23 38.06 31.39
N LEU A 30 -1.92 38.32 30.13
CA LEU A 30 -0.73 39.08 29.72
C LEU A 30 -0.85 40.54 30.15
N GLU A 31 -1.96 41.21 29.84
CA GLU A 31 -2.25 42.58 30.27
C GLU A 31 -2.15 42.74 31.80
N MET A 32 -2.69 41.77 32.56
CA MET A 32 -2.58 41.75 34.02
C MET A 32 -1.12 41.61 34.50
N LEU A 33 -0.31 40.77 33.83
CA LEU A 33 1.10 40.60 34.17
C LEU A 33 1.96 41.81 33.79
N GLU A 34 1.72 42.41 32.63
CA GLU A 34 2.36 43.66 32.20
C GLU A 34 2.07 44.79 33.19
N LYS A 35 0.82 44.92 33.66
CA LYS A 35 0.48 45.89 34.71
C LYS A 35 1.25 45.61 36.00
N ILE A 36 1.29 44.38 36.49
CA ILE A 36 2.02 44.01 37.72
C ILE A 36 3.52 44.30 37.59
N VAL A 37 4.11 44.05 36.42
CA VAL A 37 5.52 44.36 36.15
C VAL A 37 5.76 45.88 36.14
N ASN A 38 4.89 46.66 35.52
CA ASN A 38 4.99 48.13 35.50
C ASN A 38 4.79 48.75 36.89
N ASP A 39 3.76 48.33 37.63
CA ASP A 39 3.50 48.74 39.01
C ASP A 39 4.74 48.45 39.91
N SER A 40 5.34 47.25 39.75
CA SER A 40 6.54 46.84 40.50
C SER A 40 7.83 47.57 40.09
N MET A 41 7.98 47.94 38.81
CA MET A 41 9.12 48.77 38.37
C MET A 41 9.02 50.19 38.95
N ALA A 42 7.83 50.79 38.97
CA ALA A 42 7.62 52.10 39.58
C ALA A 42 7.90 52.09 41.10
N GLU A 43 7.46 51.06 41.82
CA GLU A 43 7.78 50.89 43.25
C GLU A 43 9.29 50.71 43.49
N LYS A 44 9.98 50.00 42.60
CA LYS A 44 11.45 49.86 42.63
C LYS A 44 12.18 51.18 42.38
N GLU A 45 11.71 52.01 41.46
CA GLU A 45 12.31 53.34 41.23
C GLU A 45 12.08 54.29 42.41
N LYS A 46 10.87 54.29 42.98
CA LYS A 46 10.53 55.04 44.19
C LYS A 46 11.42 54.67 45.38
N THR A 47 11.49 53.37 45.71
CA THR A 47 12.31 52.88 46.83
C THR A 47 13.82 53.08 46.61
N ASN A 48 14.30 53.01 45.37
CA ASN A 48 15.70 53.33 45.04
C ASN A 48 16.00 54.84 45.15
N THR A 49 15.01 55.71 44.94
CA THR A 49 15.12 57.16 45.14
C THR A 49 15.18 57.48 46.64
N GLU A 50 14.23 56.97 47.42
CA GLU A 50 14.18 57.09 48.90
C GLU A 50 15.48 56.57 49.56
N LEU A 51 16.02 55.46 49.05
CA LEU A 51 17.30 54.90 49.51
C LEU A 51 18.49 55.83 49.21
N ASN A 52 18.47 56.57 48.10
CA ASN A 52 19.54 57.51 47.78
C ASN A 52 19.42 58.82 48.56
N GLU A 53 18.21 59.31 48.80
CA GLU A 53 17.96 60.43 49.73
C GLU A 53 18.41 60.10 51.15
N SER A 54 18.06 58.90 51.64
CA SER A 54 18.50 58.39 52.94
C SER A 54 20.04 58.31 53.05
N LYS A 55 20.74 57.82 52.02
CA LYS A 55 22.22 57.84 51.98
C LYS A 55 22.79 59.26 52.06
N GLN A 56 22.22 60.23 51.34
CA GLN A 56 22.67 61.62 51.40
C GLN A 56 22.46 62.21 52.80
N HIS A 57 21.33 61.91 53.45
CA HIS A 57 21.09 62.35 54.82
C HIS A 57 22.09 61.73 55.82
N VAL A 58 22.45 60.45 55.67
CA VAL A 58 23.50 59.81 56.48
C VAL A 58 24.87 60.46 56.25
N ILE A 59 25.22 60.83 55.01
CA ILE A 59 26.48 61.54 54.71
C ILE A 59 26.51 62.92 55.39
N LEU A 60 25.41 63.67 55.37
CA LEU A 60 25.30 64.97 56.04
C LEU A 60 25.45 64.82 57.57
N LEU A 61 24.75 63.85 58.18
CA LEU A 61 24.87 63.57 59.61
C LEU A 61 26.29 63.15 60.00
N GLN A 62 27.00 62.40 59.16
CA GLN A 62 28.41 62.05 59.39
C GLN A 62 29.32 63.28 59.34
N GLN A 63 29.10 64.21 58.39
CA GLN A 63 29.84 65.46 58.32
C GLN A 63 29.59 66.35 59.55
N GLU A 64 28.34 66.41 60.03
CA GLU A 64 27.96 67.19 61.20
C GLU A 64 28.51 66.60 62.52
N ILE A 65 28.56 65.26 62.64
CA ILE A 65 29.21 64.57 63.77
C ILE A 65 30.73 64.83 63.80
N GLU A 66 31.43 64.76 62.66
CA GLU A 66 32.87 65.08 62.63
C GLU A 66 33.13 66.57 62.89
N LYS A 67 32.25 67.47 62.42
CA LYS A 67 32.30 68.89 62.78
C LYS A 67 32.19 69.08 64.29
N MET A 68 31.15 68.52 64.93
CA MET A 68 30.97 68.61 66.39
C MET A 68 32.14 67.99 67.18
N LYS A 69 32.74 66.90 66.70
CA LYS A 69 33.98 66.35 67.30
C LYS A 69 35.12 67.36 67.26
N THR A 70 35.35 68.02 66.12
CA THR A 70 36.42 69.03 66.01
C THR A 70 36.15 70.26 66.89
N GLU A 71 34.88 70.67 67.01
CA GLU A 71 34.48 71.79 67.89
C GLU A 71 34.70 71.43 69.36
N HIS A 72 34.15 70.31 69.86
CA HIS A 72 34.41 69.84 71.23
C HIS A 72 35.90 69.59 71.51
N SER A 73 36.67 69.07 70.53
CA SER A 73 38.12 68.86 70.72
C SER A 73 38.87 70.20 70.85
N ASN A 74 38.42 71.25 70.18
CA ASN A 74 39.00 72.59 70.33
C ASN A 74 38.62 73.23 71.67
N GLU A 75 37.36 73.08 72.10
CA GLU A 75 36.90 73.55 73.42
C GLU A 75 37.64 72.86 74.58
N ILE A 76 37.81 71.53 74.53
CA ILE A 76 38.59 70.78 75.53
C ILE A 76 40.03 71.26 75.58
N ASN A 77 40.67 71.50 74.42
CA ASN A 77 42.04 72.03 74.37
C ASN A 77 42.14 73.46 74.92
N GLN A 78 41.15 74.32 74.65
CA GLN A 78 41.08 75.67 75.21
C GLN A 78 40.90 75.64 76.74
N ILE A 79 39.92 74.88 77.24
CA ILE A 79 39.65 74.70 78.67
C ILE A 79 40.90 74.17 79.41
N ASN A 80 41.62 73.20 78.84
CA ASN A 80 42.86 72.70 79.42
C ASN A 80 43.96 73.77 79.47
N THR A 81 44.05 74.63 78.44
CA THR A 81 45.02 75.74 78.39
C THR A 81 44.69 76.82 79.44
N ASP A 82 43.40 77.15 79.60
CA ASP A 82 42.93 78.13 80.58
C ASP A 82 43.08 77.61 82.02
N HIS A 83 42.79 76.33 82.27
CA HIS A 83 43.04 75.69 83.56
C HIS A 83 44.53 75.63 83.90
N THR A 84 45.41 75.29 82.95
CA THR A 84 46.87 75.34 83.16
C THR A 84 47.31 76.76 83.55
N SER A 85 46.81 77.77 82.83
CA SER A 85 47.09 79.19 83.10
C SER A 85 46.52 79.69 84.45
N GLN A 86 45.50 79.04 85.01
CA GLN A 86 45.01 79.29 86.36
C GLN A 86 45.85 78.57 87.43
N ILE A 87 46.29 77.34 87.18
CA ILE A 87 47.16 76.58 88.08
C ILE A 87 48.49 77.31 88.27
N GLU A 88 49.14 77.76 87.20
CA GLU A 88 50.39 78.54 87.27
C GLU A 88 50.25 79.82 88.13
N LYS A 89 49.10 80.52 88.03
CA LYS A 89 48.80 81.68 88.88
C LYS A 89 48.66 81.29 90.34
N LEU A 90 47.86 80.27 90.65
CA LEU A 90 47.65 79.79 92.02
C LEU A 90 48.96 79.28 92.66
N GLU A 91 49.81 78.59 91.89
CA GLU A 91 51.15 78.19 92.35
C GLU A 91 52.04 79.40 92.67
N SER A 92 51.98 80.47 91.87
CA SER A 92 52.70 81.71 92.14
C SER A 92 52.21 82.40 93.43
N GLU A 93 50.89 82.42 93.67
CA GLU A 93 50.29 82.98 94.88
C GLU A 93 50.63 82.14 96.13
N ILE A 94 50.53 80.81 96.04
CA ILE A 94 50.92 79.89 97.11
C ILE A 94 52.39 80.07 97.50
N ASN A 95 53.28 80.28 96.52
CA ASN A 95 54.70 80.53 96.79
C ASN A 95 54.95 81.91 97.43
N ASN A 96 54.18 82.94 97.05
CA ASN A 96 54.20 84.25 97.70
C ASN A 96 53.75 84.16 99.18
N TYR A 97 52.61 83.51 99.45
CA TYR A 97 52.12 83.32 100.83
C TYR A 97 53.06 82.47 101.70
N LYS A 98 53.75 81.47 101.13
CA LYS A 98 54.81 80.72 101.84
C LYS A 98 55.98 81.62 102.27
N GLN A 99 56.41 82.57 101.44
CA GLN A 99 57.46 83.52 101.82
C GLN A 99 56.99 84.49 102.92
N GLN A 100 55.72 84.93 102.89
CA GLN A 100 55.16 85.78 103.94
C GLN A 100 55.11 85.06 105.29
N ALA A 101 54.73 83.77 105.31
CA ALA A 101 54.64 82.96 106.52
C ALA A 101 55.98 82.72 107.23
N GLN A 102 57.13 82.86 106.54
CA GLN A 102 58.46 82.64 107.12
C GLN A 102 59.03 83.88 107.87
N ASN A 103 58.35 85.03 107.84
CA ASN A 103 58.94 86.33 108.21
C ASN A 103 58.31 87.03 109.44
N SER A 104 57.69 86.31 110.39
CA SER A 104 56.96 86.91 111.53
C SER A 104 57.48 86.46 112.92
N PRO A 105 57.70 87.38 113.89
CA PRO A 105 58.38 87.10 115.18
C PRO A 105 57.44 86.72 116.36
N ASN A 106 58.06 86.38 117.51
CA ASN A 106 57.48 85.68 118.67
C ASN A 106 57.56 86.52 119.99
N ILE A 107 56.52 86.50 120.86
CA ILE A 107 56.43 87.29 122.12
C ILE A 107 55.66 86.52 123.24
N LYS A 108 56.00 86.75 124.53
CA LYS A 108 55.37 86.17 125.74
C LYS A 108 55.60 87.00 127.04
N ASN A 109 54.81 86.73 128.11
CA ASN A 109 54.92 87.14 129.54
C ASN A 109 54.58 88.64 129.88
N GLU A 110 54.26 89.13 131.11
CA GLU A 110 54.15 88.60 132.52
C GLU A 110 53.19 89.47 133.44
N GLU A 111 53.13 89.29 134.78
CA GLU A 111 52.02 89.79 135.67
C GLU A 111 52.38 90.16 137.17
N ASN A 112 51.56 91.01 137.85
CA ASN A 112 51.16 91.04 139.31
C ASN A 112 51.93 91.85 140.44
N LEU A 113 51.24 92.41 141.50
CA LEU A 113 51.70 92.81 142.89
C LEU A 113 50.70 93.67 143.79
N GLU A 114 50.86 93.71 145.16
CA GLU A 114 50.01 94.45 146.19
C GLU A 114 50.72 94.92 147.55
N PRO A 115 50.09 95.69 148.50
CA PRO A 115 50.75 96.63 149.51
C PRO A 115 50.42 96.52 151.07
N LYS A 116 50.88 97.49 151.94
CA LYS A 116 50.67 97.69 153.45
C LYS A 116 51.28 99.05 154.03
N GLN A 117 51.21 99.61 155.28
CA GLN A 117 50.32 99.66 156.52
C GLN A 117 50.83 100.74 157.60
N GLN A 118 50.15 100.94 158.79
CA GLN A 118 50.60 101.45 160.17
C GLN A 118 50.22 102.87 160.80
N SER A 119 50.58 103.12 162.10
CA SER A 119 49.77 103.78 163.20
C SER A 119 50.53 104.50 164.42
N GLU A 120 49.82 104.90 165.54
CA GLU A 120 50.24 105.27 166.97
C GLU A 120 50.54 106.77 167.38
N GLU A 121 50.86 107.20 168.64
CA GLU A 121 50.13 107.43 169.96
C GLU A 121 51.01 108.32 170.97
N GLU A 122 50.75 108.85 172.23
CA GLU A 122 49.69 108.97 173.29
C GLU A 122 49.99 110.03 174.47
N LYS A 123 49.00 110.41 175.35
CA LYS A 123 49.05 110.84 176.84
C LYS A 123 49.80 112.13 177.39
N PRO A 124 49.79 112.55 178.73
CA PRO A 124 48.75 112.64 179.83
C PRO A 124 48.82 113.80 180.96
N THR A 125 47.68 114.15 181.65
CA THR A 125 47.46 114.50 183.13
C THR A 125 48.13 115.71 183.92
N PRO A 126 47.72 116.13 185.17
CA PRO A 126 46.39 116.31 185.85
C PRO A 126 46.24 117.52 186.88
N ASN A 127 45.10 117.58 187.62
CA ASN A 127 44.86 118.18 188.98
C ASN A 127 44.70 119.73 189.16
N SER A 128 43.75 120.32 189.92
CA SER A 128 42.41 119.94 190.43
C SER A 128 41.53 121.21 190.56
N ASP A 129 40.29 121.13 191.10
CA ASP A 129 39.25 122.20 191.25
C ASP A 129 38.74 122.88 189.95
N SER A 130 39.61 123.04 188.96
CA SER A 130 39.20 123.02 187.55
C SER A 130 38.47 121.73 187.19
N GLU A 131 38.64 120.65 187.95
CA GLU A 131 38.24 119.27 187.68
C GLU A 131 36.76 119.01 187.36
N GLN A 132 35.81 119.79 187.88
CA GLN A 132 34.40 119.60 187.48
C GLN A 132 34.10 120.22 186.11
N LEU A 133 34.65 121.40 185.83
CA LEU A 133 34.52 122.05 184.52
C LEU A 133 35.38 121.31 183.48
N ASN A 134 36.59 120.88 183.85
CA ASN A 134 37.43 120.01 183.05
C ASN A 134 36.77 118.64 182.85
N LYS A 135 36.05 118.05 183.82
CA LYS A 135 35.26 116.83 183.54
C LYS A 135 34.21 117.07 182.47
N GLN A 136 33.46 118.17 182.52
CA GLN A 136 32.48 118.47 181.47
C GLN A 136 33.17 118.78 180.12
N ILE A 137 34.27 119.52 180.11
CA ILE A 137 35.05 119.82 178.91
C ILE A 137 35.70 118.54 178.35
N GLU A 138 36.14 117.60 179.18
CA GLU A 138 36.84 116.38 178.79
C GLU A 138 35.88 115.24 178.45
N GLU A 139 34.69 115.17 179.07
CA GLU A 139 33.56 114.38 178.58
C GLU A 139 33.05 114.92 177.23
N LEU A 140 33.00 116.25 177.05
CA LEU A 140 32.69 116.87 175.77
C LEU A 140 33.81 116.67 174.73
N MET A 141 35.09 116.72 175.10
CA MET A 141 36.21 116.42 174.20
C MET A 141 36.24 114.94 173.85
N GLN A 142 36.04 114.01 174.78
CA GLN A 142 35.92 112.58 174.47
C GLN A 142 34.73 112.31 173.55
N LYS A 143 33.57 112.95 173.81
CA LYS A 143 32.41 112.84 172.94
C LYS A 143 32.64 113.46 171.55
N ASN A 144 33.30 114.61 171.48
CA ASN A 144 33.60 115.30 170.22
C ASN A 144 34.70 114.59 169.43
N ASN A 145 35.72 114.05 170.09
CA ASN A 145 36.75 113.19 169.49
C ASN A 145 36.14 111.91 168.97
N LYS A 146 35.28 111.24 169.76
CA LYS A 146 34.54 110.05 169.31
C LYS A 146 33.62 110.36 168.13
N SER A 147 32.89 111.47 168.16
CA SER A 147 32.09 111.88 167.00
C SER A 147 32.94 112.31 165.80
N ASN A 148 34.17 112.79 166.01
CA ASN A 148 35.14 113.07 164.95
C ASN A 148 35.74 111.78 164.36
N GLU A 149 36.02 110.77 165.17
CA GLU A 149 36.38 109.40 164.76
C GLU A 149 35.23 108.75 163.97
N GLU A 150 33.98 108.89 164.45
CA GLU A 150 32.78 108.47 163.75
C GLU A 150 32.66 109.21 162.40
N ILE A 151 32.84 110.53 162.35
CA ILE A 151 32.88 111.33 161.11
C ILE A 151 34.00 110.87 160.16
N ILE A 152 35.20 110.59 160.66
CA ILE A 152 36.32 110.07 159.85
C ILE A 152 35.96 108.68 159.29
N SER A 153 35.38 107.80 160.10
CA SER A 153 34.94 106.46 159.65
C SER A 153 33.82 106.54 158.61
N LEU A 154 32.88 107.48 158.76
CA LEU A 154 31.81 107.75 157.81
C LEU A 154 32.37 108.36 156.52
N ASN A 155 33.31 109.29 156.59
CA ASN A 155 33.98 109.87 155.43
C ASN A 155 34.77 108.81 154.64
N ASN A 156 35.48 107.91 155.33
CA ASN A 156 36.17 106.78 154.69
C ASN A 156 35.16 105.80 154.05
N THR A 157 34.03 105.54 154.72
CA THR A 157 32.94 104.72 154.17
C THR A 157 32.32 105.37 152.93
N VAL A 158 32.08 106.69 152.95
CA VAL A 158 31.59 107.47 151.81
C VAL A 158 32.61 107.51 150.67
N ALA A 159 33.91 107.59 150.96
CA ALA A 159 34.96 107.51 149.94
C ALA A 159 34.97 106.14 149.25
N ASN A 160 34.92 105.05 150.03
CA ASN A 160 34.84 103.68 149.49
C ASN A 160 33.58 103.47 148.64
N LEU A 161 32.39 103.85 149.17
CA LEU A 161 31.13 103.75 148.44
C LEU A 161 31.13 104.60 147.14
N ASN A 162 31.76 105.77 147.14
CA ASN A 162 31.93 106.56 145.91
C ASN A 162 32.86 105.87 144.90
N GLY A 163 33.91 105.17 145.37
CA GLY A 163 34.76 104.32 144.54
C GLY A 163 34.02 103.13 143.93
N GLU A 164 33.21 102.43 144.73
CA GLU A 164 32.32 101.36 144.26
C GLU A 164 31.30 101.87 143.24
N ILE A 165 30.67 103.03 143.50
CA ILE A 165 29.74 103.68 142.56
C ILE A 165 30.44 104.06 141.24
N ALA A 166 31.70 104.52 141.29
CA ALA A 166 32.48 104.79 140.08
C ALA A 166 32.79 103.51 139.30
N SER A 167 33.22 102.44 139.98
CA SER A 167 33.49 101.12 139.39
C SER A 167 32.23 100.51 138.74
N LEU A 168 31.09 100.54 139.44
CA LEU A 168 29.81 100.03 138.94
C LEU A 168 29.28 100.86 137.75
N ARG A 169 29.50 102.18 137.73
CA ARG A 169 29.19 103.03 136.56
C ARG A 169 30.04 102.66 135.36
N GLU A 170 31.32 102.38 135.56
CA GLU A 170 32.22 102.01 134.47
C GLU A 170 31.90 100.60 133.93
N GLN A 171 31.64 99.62 134.78
CA GLN A 171 31.13 98.30 134.37
C GLN A 171 29.80 98.41 133.60
N LEU A 172 28.90 99.32 134.02
CA LEU A 172 27.64 99.59 133.33
C LEU A 172 27.87 100.23 131.95
N ASN A 173 28.83 101.14 131.81
CA ASN A 173 29.23 101.71 130.51
C ASN A 173 29.77 100.62 129.57
N GLN A 174 30.72 99.82 130.04
CA GLN A 174 31.32 98.72 129.27
C GLN A 174 30.26 97.70 128.82
N SER A 175 29.33 97.33 129.71
CA SER A 175 28.19 96.47 129.40
C SER A 175 27.26 97.07 128.33
N ASN A 176 27.03 98.40 128.37
CA ASN A 176 26.23 99.09 127.35
C ASN A 176 26.92 99.15 125.98
N GLU A 177 28.24 99.37 125.91
CA GLU A 177 28.98 99.31 124.63
C GLU A 177 29.09 97.89 124.08
N LEU A 178 29.25 96.88 124.94
CA LEU A 178 29.17 95.47 124.54
C LEU A 178 27.79 95.14 123.97
N LYS A 179 26.71 95.58 124.63
CA LYS A 179 25.32 95.41 124.18
C LYS A 179 25.05 96.07 122.82
N LYS A 180 25.56 97.29 122.59
CA LYS A 180 25.53 97.95 121.28
C LYS A 180 26.28 97.12 120.23
N THR A 181 27.48 96.65 120.55
CA THR A 181 28.32 95.84 119.65
C THR A 181 27.59 94.56 119.23
N ILE A 182 27.07 93.79 120.20
CA ILE A 182 26.26 92.57 119.96
C ILE A 182 25.02 92.87 119.11
N HIS A 183 24.34 94.00 119.33
CA HIS A 183 23.19 94.38 118.49
C HIS A 183 23.60 94.69 117.04
N THR A 184 24.78 95.26 116.81
CA THR A 184 25.30 95.51 115.44
C THR A 184 25.80 94.24 114.75
N THR A 185 26.36 93.26 115.46
CA THR A 185 26.77 91.98 114.86
C THR A 185 25.56 91.10 114.58
N TYR A 186 24.57 91.05 115.48
CA TYR A 186 23.28 90.40 115.24
C TYR A 186 22.62 90.92 113.96
N LYS A 187 22.52 92.25 113.79
CA LYS A 187 21.95 92.89 112.58
C LYS A 187 22.76 92.72 111.29
N LYS A 188 24.00 92.21 111.36
CA LYS A 188 24.76 91.77 110.18
C LYS A 188 24.41 90.32 109.85
N LEU A 189 24.51 89.42 110.84
CA LEU A 189 24.17 88.00 110.71
C LEU A 189 22.71 87.79 110.26
N GLU A 190 21.77 88.60 110.75
CA GLU A 190 20.36 88.60 110.33
C GLU A 190 20.21 88.88 108.82
N LYS A 191 20.98 89.85 108.29
CA LYS A 191 20.98 90.17 106.84
C LYS A 191 21.68 89.11 106.01
N GLU A 192 22.79 88.56 106.50
CA GLU A 192 23.54 87.48 105.85
C GLU A 192 22.69 86.20 105.78
N PHE A 193 21.95 85.87 106.85
CA PHE A 193 21.00 84.77 106.88
C PHE A 193 19.86 84.95 105.87
N ILE A 194 19.23 86.14 105.83
CA ILE A 194 18.18 86.45 104.83
C ILE A 194 18.73 86.32 103.40
N LYS A 195 19.95 86.81 103.14
CA LYS A 195 20.62 86.69 101.84
C LYS A 195 20.83 85.22 101.46
N ILE A 196 21.47 84.43 102.33
CA ILE A 196 21.74 83.00 102.09
C ILE A 196 20.43 82.22 101.89
N HIS A 197 19.37 82.56 102.63
CA HIS A 197 18.06 81.93 102.46
C HIS A 197 17.46 82.22 101.08
N SER A 198 17.54 83.47 100.60
CA SER A 198 17.09 83.83 99.23
C SER A 198 17.94 83.18 98.12
N GLU A 199 19.25 83.05 98.32
CA GLU A 199 20.15 82.37 97.37
C GLU A 199 19.86 80.86 97.31
N ASN A 200 19.59 80.22 98.44
CA ASN A 200 19.14 78.83 98.48
C ASN A 200 17.77 78.63 97.82
N GLU A 201 16.81 79.54 98.02
CA GLU A 201 15.53 79.49 97.31
C GLU A 201 15.69 79.55 95.78
N GLU A 202 16.59 80.38 95.26
CA GLU A 202 16.90 80.42 93.83
C GLU A 202 17.57 79.14 93.34
N LEU A 203 18.49 78.56 94.13
CA LEU A 203 19.15 77.30 93.79
C LEU A 203 18.17 76.13 93.76
N HIS A 204 17.21 76.07 94.69
CA HIS A 204 16.12 75.09 94.65
C HIS A 204 15.25 75.25 93.40
N LYS A 205 14.80 76.47 93.07
CA LYS A 205 14.01 76.73 91.85
C LYS A 205 14.75 76.34 90.56
N LYS A 206 16.08 76.55 90.52
CA LYS A 206 16.95 76.09 89.41
C LYS A 206 17.03 74.56 89.37
N LEU A 207 17.27 73.90 90.51
CA LEU A 207 17.32 72.44 90.59
C LEU A 207 15.99 71.78 90.16
N ASP A 208 14.85 72.27 90.66
CA ASP A 208 13.52 71.76 90.29
C ASP A 208 13.26 71.89 88.78
N SER A 209 13.73 72.99 88.16
CA SER A 209 13.62 73.20 86.72
C SER A 209 14.53 72.27 85.91
N GLN A 210 15.75 71.98 86.39
CA GLN A 210 16.66 71.02 85.75
C GLN A 210 16.09 69.60 85.85
N VAL A 211 15.67 69.16 87.04
CA VAL A 211 15.05 67.85 87.26
C VAL A 211 13.80 67.66 86.37
N SER A 212 13.01 68.71 86.17
CA SER A 212 11.87 68.69 85.24
C SER A 212 12.30 68.52 83.77
N SER A 213 13.42 69.13 83.36
CA SER A 213 14.01 68.95 82.03
C SER A 213 14.56 67.54 81.84
N ASP A 214 15.32 67.04 82.81
CA ASP A 214 15.92 65.70 82.80
C ASP A 214 14.84 64.62 82.70
N MET A 215 13.69 64.79 83.39
CA MET A 215 12.54 63.89 83.26
C MET A 215 11.96 63.89 81.84
N ALA A 216 11.85 65.06 81.20
CA ALA A 216 11.32 65.16 79.84
C ALA A 216 12.29 64.55 78.80
N GLU A 217 13.61 64.72 78.97
CA GLU A 217 14.60 64.05 78.12
C GLU A 217 14.58 62.52 78.30
N ASN A 218 14.47 62.02 79.53
CA ASN A 218 14.37 60.57 79.78
C ASN A 218 13.10 59.97 79.15
N GLN A 219 11.95 60.64 79.21
CA GLN A 219 10.73 60.20 78.52
C GLN A 219 10.95 60.11 77.00
N LYS A 220 11.61 61.11 76.40
CA LYS A 220 11.92 61.13 74.97
C LYS A 220 12.94 60.04 74.57
N ILE A 221 13.89 59.74 75.44
CA ILE A 221 14.85 58.63 75.28
C ILE A 221 14.12 57.28 75.27
N ASP A 222 13.15 57.06 76.17
CA ASP A 222 12.39 55.80 76.22
C ASP A 222 11.40 55.66 75.05
N GLU A 223 10.83 56.76 74.55
CA GLU A 223 10.04 56.78 73.31
C GLU A 223 10.92 56.43 72.09
N LEU A 224 12.14 56.98 72.00
CA LEU A 224 13.10 56.63 70.93
C LEU A 224 13.57 55.17 71.02
N LYS A 225 13.82 54.61 72.21
CA LYS A 225 14.11 53.16 72.39
C LYS A 225 12.95 52.31 71.88
N SER A 226 11.71 52.72 72.15
CA SER A 226 10.50 52.00 71.71
C SER A 226 10.37 52.00 70.19
N GLN A 227 10.61 53.15 69.55
CA GLN A 227 10.64 53.26 68.09
C GLN A 227 11.78 52.43 67.46
N LEU A 228 12.96 52.39 68.09
CA LEU A 228 14.08 51.56 67.63
C LEU A 228 13.71 50.07 67.62
N ALA A 229 13.16 49.56 68.73
CA ALA A 229 12.74 48.16 68.85
C ALA A 229 11.63 47.79 67.83
N GLU A 230 10.71 48.71 67.52
CA GLU A 230 9.73 48.51 66.44
C GLU A 230 10.42 48.38 65.08
N LYS A 231 11.41 49.25 64.79
CA LYS A 231 12.16 49.22 63.52
C LYS A 231 13.03 47.97 63.38
N GLU A 232 13.64 47.49 64.45
CA GLU A 232 14.37 46.21 64.47
C GLU A 232 13.43 45.03 64.17
N SER A 233 12.24 45.00 64.79
CA SER A 233 11.20 44.00 64.50
C SER A 233 10.72 44.04 63.04
N GLN A 234 10.48 45.24 62.49
CA GLN A 234 10.14 45.42 61.07
C GLN A 234 11.26 44.89 60.16
N LEU A 235 12.52 45.20 60.46
CA LEU A 235 13.69 44.77 59.69
C LEU A 235 13.87 43.24 59.74
N GLU A 236 13.65 42.61 60.90
CA GLU A 236 13.68 41.14 61.02
C GLU A 236 12.55 40.47 60.20
N GLN A 237 11.35 41.06 60.16
CA GLN A 237 10.27 40.60 59.30
C GLN A 237 10.58 40.75 57.81
N PHE A 238 11.18 41.87 57.39
CA PHE A 238 11.63 42.06 56.00
C PHE A 238 12.71 41.03 55.62
N ASN A 239 13.68 40.75 56.49
CA ASN A 239 14.67 39.69 56.27
C ASN A 239 14.04 38.30 56.14
N LYS A 240 13.09 37.95 57.02
CA LYS A 240 12.34 36.69 56.93
C LYS A 240 11.55 36.58 55.62
N ASN A 241 10.97 37.67 55.13
CA ASN A 241 10.22 37.69 53.87
C ASN A 241 11.15 37.67 52.63
N GLY A 242 12.29 38.36 52.66
CA GLY A 242 13.32 38.27 51.63
C GLY A 242 13.89 36.85 51.50
N GLY A 243 14.06 36.14 52.62
CA GLY A 243 14.41 34.71 52.64
C GLY A 243 13.38 33.83 51.93
N LYS A 244 12.08 34.02 52.21
CA LYS A 244 10.98 33.30 51.53
C LYS A 244 10.97 33.59 50.03
N LEU A 245 11.07 34.86 49.64
CA LEU A 245 11.07 35.29 48.23
C LEU A 245 12.26 34.68 47.46
N LYS A 246 13.46 34.63 48.09
CA LYS A 246 14.65 33.99 47.51
C LYS A 246 14.46 32.47 47.32
N GLY A 247 13.72 31.81 48.21
CA GLY A 247 13.30 30.41 48.04
C GLY A 247 12.35 30.24 46.84
N ILE A 248 11.26 30.99 46.83
CA ILE A 248 10.25 30.96 45.75
C ILE A 248 10.89 31.24 44.38
N PHE A 249 11.82 32.21 44.30
CA PHE A 249 12.55 32.52 43.07
C PHE A 249 13.37 31.31 42.57
N LYS A 250 14.08 30.61 43.47
CA LYS A 250 14.85 29.40 43.13
C LYS A 250 13.94 28.28 42.62
N ASP A 251 12.80 28.06 43.26
CA ASP A 251 11.83 27.02 42.86
C ASP A 251 11.20 27.33 41.49
N LEU A 252 10.90 28.60 41.22
CA LEU A 252 10.44 29.07 39.91
C LEU A 252 11.53 28.93 38.84
N GLN A 253 12.78 29.22 39.16
CA GLN A 253 13.92 29.05 38.26
C GLN A 253 14.10 27.57 37.88
N GLN A 254 14.02 26.65 38.85
CA GLN A 254 14.09 25.20 38.59
C GLN A 254 12.94 24.71 37.71
N LYS A 255 11.69 25.13 37.98
CA LYS A 255 10.54 24.80 37.13
C LYS A 255 10.67 25.34 35.71
N ASN A 256 11.21 26.54 35.54
CA ASN A 256 11.43 27.13 34.22
C ASN A 256 12.44 26.29 33.40
N GLU A 257 13.53 25.83 34.01
CA GLU A 257 14.49 24.94 33.32
C GLU A 257 13.86 23.59 32.95
N GLN A 258 13.09 22.98 33.85
CA GLN A 258 12.32 21.76 33.55
C GLN A 258 11.33 21.98 32.39
N TYR A 259 10.69 23.15 32.28
CA TYR A 259 9.81 23.44 31.15
C TYR A 259 10.58 23.59 29.83
N LYS A 260 11.80 24.17 29.82
CA LYS A 260 12.66 24.20 28.62
C LYS A 260 13.05 22.80 28.17
N GLU A 261 13.52 21.94 29.08
CA GLU A 261 13.89 20.55 28.78
C GLU A 261 12.71 19.78 28.16
N ASN A 262 11.51 19.92 28.75
CA ASN A 262 10.30 19.32 28.22
C ASN A 262 9.91 19.87 26.83
N ILE A 263 10.03 21.17 26.59
CA ILE A 263 9.79 21.77 25.26
C ILE A 263 10.79 21.21 24.23
N GLN A 264 12.07 21.11 24.57
CA GLN A 264 13.10 20.59 23.67
C GLN A 264 12.90 19.10 23.37
N ASN A 265 12.47 18.31 24.36
CA ASN A 265 12.12 16.90 24.17
C ASN A 265 10.91 16.74 23.22
N LEU A 266 9.85 17.54 23.40
CA LEU A 266 8.68 17.55 22.50
C LEU A 266 9.03 18.02 21.08
N GLN A 267 9.93 18.98 20.93
CA GLN A 267 10.45 19.40 19.61
C GLN A 267 11.19 18.25 18.92
N ASN A 268 12.04 17.52 19.64
CA ASN A 268 12.75 16.35 19.12
C ASN A 268 11.79 15.21 18.72
N GLU A 269 10.67 15.03 19.44
CA GLU A 269 9.64 14.05 19.10
C GLU A 269 8.84 14.47 17.85
N ILE A 270 8.48 15.75 17.73
CA ILE A 270 7.83 16.32 16.53
C ILE A 270 8.71 16.17 15.29
N VAL A 271 10.03 16.34 15.39
CA VAL A 271 10.95 16.10 14.25
C VAL A 271 10.86 14.64 13.80
N LYS A 272 11.03 13.68 14.70
CA LYS A 272 10.95 12.24 14.38
C LYS A 272 9.62 11.83 13.77
N LEU A 273 8.51 12.35 14.31
CA LEU A 273 7.17 12.07 13.77
C LEU A 273 6.99 12.63 12.35
N ASN A 274 7.58 13.79 12.04
CA ASN A 274 7.56 14.33 10.68
C ASN A 274 8.45 13.51 9.72
N GLU A 275 9.61 13.04 10.15
CA GLU A 275 10.47 12.13 9.38
C GLU A 275 9.73 10.83 9.02
N THR A 276 9.14 10.15 10.01
CA THR A 276 8.34 8.93 9.78
C THR A 276 7.11 9.19 8.90
N LEU A 277 6.45 10.35 9.03
CA LEU A 277 5.33 10.73 8.17
C LEU A 277 5.78 10.96 6.73
N GLN A 278 6.94 11.58 6.52
CA GLN A 278 7.53 11.78 5.20
C GLN A 278 7.92 10.44 4.53
N GLU A 279 8.49 9.50 5.28
CA GLU A 279 8.75 8.13 4.81
C GLU A 279 7.47 7.42 4.37
N ALA A 280 6.46 7.34 5.23
CA ALA A 280 5.18 6.69 4.93
C ALA A 280 4.45 7.34 3.72
N ASN A 281 4.58 8.66 3.53
CA ASN A 281 4.01 9.37 2.40
C ASN A 281 4.75 9.07 1.07
N ASN A 282 6.08 8.84 1.13
CA ASN A 282 6.86 8.38 -0.01
C ASN A 282 6.52 6.92 -0.38
N GLU A 283 6.32 6.04 0.60
CA GLU A 283 5.83 4.67 0.37
C GLU A 283 4.44 4.67 -0.26
N LEU A 284 3.50 5.45 0.27
CA LEU A 284 2.14 5.59 -0.26
C LEU A 284 2.15 6.09 -1.71
N LYS A 285 3.06 7.00 -2.07
CA LYS A 285 3.26 7.45 -3.45
C LYS A 285 3.76 6.32 -4.35
N SER A 286 4.79 5.58 -3.92
CA SER A 286 5.32 4.41 -4.63
C SER A 286 4.25 3.35 -4.88
N GLU A 287 3.44 3.02 -3.87
CA GLU A 287 2.38 2.03 -4.00
C GLU A 287 1.21 2.51 -4.89
N LYS A 288 0.90 3.82 -4.87
CA LYS A 288 -0.05 4.42 -5.82
C LYS A 288 0.44 4.30 -7.27
N ASP A 289 1.73 4.52 -7.52
CA ASP A 289 2.31 4.42 -8.86
C ASP A 289 2.34 2.96 -9.35
N LYS A 290 2.66 1.98 -8.47
CA LYS A 290 2.48 0.53 -8.77
C LYS A 290 1.02 0.20 -9.12
N ARG A 291 0.06 0.68 -8.33
CA ARG A 291 -1.38 0.47 -8.56
C ARG A 291 -1.82 1.01 -9.92
N ILE A 292 -1.28 2.15 -10.37
CA ILE A 292 -1.54 2.71 -11.70
C ILE A 292 -0.99 1.79 -12.80
N SER A 293 0.20 1.18 -12.63
CA SER A 293 0.71 0.17 -13.56
C SER A 293 -0.21 -1.05 -13.64
N PHE A 294 -0.55 -1.66 -12.49
CA PHE A 294 -1.44 -2.83 -12.47
C PHE A 294 -2.83 -2.53 -13.08
N GLU A 295 -3.37 -1.32 -12.92
CA GLU A 295 -4.64 -0.94 -13.54
C GLU A 295 -4.53 -0.75 -15.06
N LYS A 296 -3.35 -0.39 -15.58
CA LYS A 296 -3.04 -0.38 -17.02
C LYS A 296 -2.88 -1.80 -17.57
N ASP A 297 -2.15 -2.65 -16.85
CA ASP A 297 -1.88 -4.04 -17.27
C ASP A 297 -3.15 -4.88 -17.28
N ASN A 298 -4.05 -4.70 -16.29
CA ASN A 298 -5.37 -5.32 -16.26
C ASN A 298 -6.24 -4.91 -17.46
N LYS A 299 -6.19 -3.65 -17.89
CA LYS A 299 -6.90 -3.19 -19.12
C LYS A 299 -6.34 -3.86 -20.38
N MET A 300 -5.02 -4.07 -20.45
CA MET A 300 -4.40 -4.82 -21.56
C MET A 300 -4.77 -6.32 -21.54
N LEU A 301 -4.94 -6.93 -20.36
CA LEU A 301 -5.45 -8.30 -20.23
C LEU A 301 -6.92 -8.42 -20.64
N GLN A 302 -7.77 -7.46 -20.28
CA GLN A 302 -9.18 -7.43 -20.70
C GLN A 302 -9.32 -7.35 -22.22
N GLU A 303 -8.57 -6.48 -22.89
CA GLU A 303 -8.60 -6.36 -24.35
C GLU A 303 -8.03 -7.62 -25.05
N LYS A 304 -6.96 -8.24 -24.52
CA LYS A 304 -6.47 -9.53 -25.02
C LYS A 304 -7.49 -10.66 -24.87
N ASN A 305 -8.19 -10.73 -23.74
CA ASN A 305 -9.22 -11.75 -23.52
C ASN A 305 -10.40 -11.59 -24.50
N LYS A 306 -10.79 -10.34 -24.79
CA LYS A 306 -11.80 -10.05 -25.82
C LYS A 306 -11.34 -10.51 -27.20
N GLN A 307 -10.13 -10.14 -27.62
CA GLN A 307 -9.55 -10.56 -28.91
C GLN A 307 -9.44 -12.10 -29.04
N LEU A 308 -9.19 -12.80 -27.93
CA LEU A 308 -9.15 -14.26 -27.88
C LEU A 308 -10.55 -14.88 -28.04
N GLU A 309 -11.58 -14.31 -27.42
CA GLU A 309 -12.97 -14.79 -27.56
C GLU A 309 -13.55 -14.46 -28.95
N ASP A 310 -13.19 -13.31 -29.54
CA ASP A 310 -13.49 -12.97 -30.93
C ASP A 310 -12.82 -13.99 -31.90
N SER A 311 -11.53 -14.28 -31.71
CA SER A 311 -10.77 -15.26 -32.52
C SER A 311 -11.32 -16.68 -32.41
N LYS A 312 -11.73 -17.09 -31.20
CA LYS A 312 -12.39 -18.37 -30.92
C LYS A 312 -13.75 -18.47 -31.61
N SER A 313 -14.53 -17.40 -31.58
CA SER A 313 -15.83 -17.31 -32.27
C SER A 313 -15.67 -17.43 -33.79
N GLN A 314 -14.64 -16.79 -34.37
CA GLN A 314 -14.27 -16.96 -35.77
C GLN A 314 -13.90 -18.43 -36.05
N PHE A 315 -13.00 -19.04 -35.27
CA PHE A 315 -12.56 -20.42 -35.45
C PHE A 315 -13.72 -21.43 -35.42
N ASP A 316 -14.65 -21.33 -34.46
CA ASP A 316 -15.81 -22.23 -34.42
C ASP A 316 -16.76 -22.01 -35.63
N SER A 317 -16.85 -20.79 -36.18
CA SER A 317 -17.61 -20.54 -37.41
C SER A 317 -16.94 -21.16 -38.66
N GLU A 318 -15.61 -21.06 -38.78
CA GLU A 318 -14.83 -21.67 -39.88
C GLU A 318 -14.86 -23.19 -39.83
N LYS A 319 -14.80 -23.74 -38.61
CA LYS A 319 -14.96 -25.17 -38.31
C LYS A 319 -16.36 -25.67 -38.69
N GLN A 320 -17.44 -24.95 -38.34
CA GLN A 320 -18.80 -25.28 -38.78
C GLN A 320 -18.95 -25.22 -40.31
N HIS A 321 -18.40 -24.19 -40.95
CA HIS A 321 -18.41 -24.04 -42.40
C HIS A 321 -17.67 -25.19 -43.10
N SER A 322 -16.53 -25.59 -42.57
CA SER A 322 -15.73 -26.73 -43.06
C SER A 322 -16.44 -28.07 -42.85
N MET A 323 -17.09 -28.27 -41.69
CA MET A 323 -17.93 -29.44 -41.42
C MET A 323 -19.10 -29.53 -42.41
N SER A 324 -19.74 -28.39 -42.73
CA SER A 324 -20.81 -28.30 -43.74
C SER A 324 -20.33 -28.68 -45.15
N LYS A 325 -19.12 -28.25 -45.55
CA LYS A 325 -18.47 -28.69 -46.80
C LYS A 325 -18.23 -30.20 -46.81
N LEU A 326 -17.66 -30.76 -45.74
CA LEU A 326 -17.42 -32.21 -45.62
C LEU A 326 -18.72 -33.03 -45.68
N ILE A 327 -19.80 -32.57 -45.04
CA ILE A 327 -21.12 -33.22 -45.10
C ILE A 327 -21.69 -33.19 -46.52
N LYS A 328 -21.49 -32.11 -47.28
CA LYS A 328 -21.89 -32.03 -48.70
C LYS A 328 -21.09 -33.03 -49.56
N ALA A 329 -19.76 -33.01 -49.44
CA ALA A 329 -18.88 -33.93 -50.17
C ALA A 329 -19.18 -35.41 -49.84
N ALA A 330 -19.46 -35.75 -48.58
CA ALA A 330 -19.84 -37.11 -48.18
C ALA A 330 -21.16 -37.57 -48.83
N LYS A 331 -22.17 -36.69 -48.93
CA LYS A 331 -23.43 -36.96 -49.64
C LYS A 331 -23.22 -37.11 -51.15
N GLU A 332 -22.32 -36.33 -51.73
CA GLU A 332 -21.95 -36.42 -53.14
C GLU A 332 -21.24 -37.75 -53.44
N ILE A 333 -20.29 -38.17 -52.59
CA ILE A 333 -19.62 -39.48 -52.67
C ILE A 333 -20.63 -40.63 -52.56
N ASP A 334 -21.61 -40.57 -51.65
CA ASP A 334 -22.66 -41.60 -51.53
C ASP A 334 -23.58 -41.63 -52.76
N ASN A 335 -23.97 -40.48 -53.32
CA ASN A 335 -24.73 -40.40 -54.55
C ASN A 335 -23.94 -40.94 -55.76
N LEU A 336 -22.64 -40.62 -55.86
CA LEU A 336 -21.75 -41.16 -56.89
C LEU A 336 -21.58 -42.67 -56.74
N LYS A 337 -21.40 -43.19 -55.51
CA LYS A 337 -21.33 -44.63 -55.22
C LYS A 337 -22.61 -45.36 -55.63
N LYS A 338 -23.78 -44.84 -55.26
CA LYS A 338 -25.10 -45.36 -55.69
C LYS A 338 -25.26 -45.33 -57.21
N THR A 339 -24.75 -44.29 -57.86
CA THR A 339 -24.75 -44.17 -59.33
C THR A 339 -23.81 -45.18 -59.98
N ASN A 340 -22.64 -45.43 -59.38
CA ASN A 340 -21.72 -46.44 -59.86
C ASN A 340 -22.31 -47.84 -59.73
N SER A 341 -22.87 -48.22 -58.57
CA SER A 341 -23.53 -49.52 -58.40
C SER A 341 -24.69 -49.75 -59.38
N LYS A 342 -25.40 -48.70 -59.83
CA LYS A 342 -26.37 -48.79 -60.93
C LYS A 342 -25.69 -49.06 -62.28
N LYS A 343 -24.58 -48.38 -62.58
CA LYS A 343 -23.78 -48.64 -63.79
C LYS A 343 -23.15 -50.03 -63.78
N ASP A 344 -22.64 -50.48 -62.64
CA ASP A 344 -22.06 -51.82 -62.46
C ASP A 344 -23.12 -52.92 -62.72
N ALA A 345 -24.35 -52.72 -62.23
CA ALA A 345 -25.48 -53.59 -62.55
C ALA A 345 -25.89 -53.54 -64.04
N GLN A 346 -25.88 -52.35 -64.66
CA GLN A 346 -26.10 -52.22 -66.11
C GLN A 346 -25.00 -52.91 -66.94
N ILE A 347 -23.74 -52.86 -66.49
CA ILE A 347 -22.62 -53.57 -67.12
C ILE A 347 -22.79 -55.09 -66.97
N GLN A 348 -23.24 -55.59 -65.80
CA GLN A 348 -23.53 -57.01 -65.63
C GLN A 348 -24.69 -57.48 -66.54
N GLU A 349 -25.76 -56.70 -66.67
CA GLU A 349 -26.87 -57.02 -67.58
C GLU A 349 -26.42 -56.98 -69.05
N LEU A 350 -25.66 -55.97 -69.47
CA LEU A 350 -25.10 -55.89 -70.82
C LEU A 350 -24.13 -57.06 -71.10
N ASN A 351 -23.29 -57.45 -70.13
CA ASN A 351 -22.42 -58.62 -70.26
C ASN A 351 -23.23 -59.93 -70.35
N SER A 352 -24.35 -60.05 -69.63
CA SER A 352 -25.28 -61.18 -69.76
C SER A 352 -25.92 -61.22 -71.15
N GLN A 353 -26.31 -60.07 -71.70
CA GLN A 353 -26.83 -59.95 -73.07
C GLN A 353 -25.76 -60.30 -74.12
N ILE A 354 -24.52 -59.83 -73.94
CA ILE A 354 -23.37 -60.19 -74.78
C ILE A 354 -23.09 -61.70 -74.73
N SER A 355 -23.13 -62.33 -73.55
CA SER A 355 -22.97 -63.79 -73.42
C SER A 355 -24.04 -64.55 -74.23
N LYS A 356 -25.31 -64.18 -74.08
CA LYS A 356 -26.44 -64.77 -74.85
C LYS A 356 -26.32 -64.51 -76.35
N MET A 357 -25.78 -63.36 -76.76
CA MET A 357 -25.50 -63.09 -78.18
C MET A 357 -24.32 -63.93 -78.70
N ASN A 358 -23.28 -64.13 -77.89
CA ASN A 358 -22.14 -64.98 -78.24
C ASN A 358 -22.56 -66.46 -78.36
N GLU A 359 -23.32 -66.99 -77.39
CA GLU A 359 -23.94 -68.33 -77.46
C GLU A 359 -24.78 -68.49 -78.74
N LYS A 360 -25.57 -67.46 -79.10
CA LYS A 360 -26.36 -67.47 -80.33
C LYS A 360 -25.51 -67.41 -81.60
N VAL A 361 -24.41 -66.65 -81.59
CA VAL A 361 -23.44 -66.58 -82.71
C VAL A 361 -22.70 -67.91 -82.85
N GLU A 362 -22.35 -68.58 -81.75
CA GLU A 362 -21.72 -69.89 -81.73
C GLU A 362 -22.67 -70.97 -82.29
N ILE A 363 -23.94 -71.00 -81.84
CA ILE A 363 -24.99 -71.87 -82.42
C ILE A 363 -25.17 -71.60 -83.93
N LEU A 364 -25.25 -70.32 -84.34
CA LEU A 364 -25.36 -69.96 -85.76
C LEU A 364 -24.11 -70.34 -86.57
N SER A 365 -22.92 -70.31 -85.95
CA SER A 365 -21.67 -70.72 -86.58
C SER A 365 -21.62 -72.23 -86.76
N MET A 366 -22.02 -73.01 -85.75
CA MET A 366 -22.18 -74.47 -85.87
C MET A 366 -23.21 -74.84 -86.94
N GLN A 367 -24.33 -74.12 -87.04
CA GLN A 367 -25.33 -74.32 -88.10
C GLN A 367 -24.75 -74.00 -89.48
N LEU A 368 -23.97 -72.92 -89.61
CA LEU A 368 -23.32 -72.57 -90.88
C LEU A 368 -22.28 -73.61 -91.29
N GLU A 369 -21.46 -74.08 -90.35
CA GLU A 369 -20.44 -75.12 -90.57
C GLU A 369 -21.08 -76.45 -90.97
N ASN A 370 -22.17 -76.84 -90.31
CA ASN A 370 -22.93 -78.05 -90.64
C ASN A 370 -23.52 -77.99 -92.06
N ASN A 371 -24.08 -76.84 -92.46
CA ASN A 371 -24.57 -76.59 -93.82
C ASN A 371 -23.42 -76.60 -94.87
N VAL A 372 -22.20 -76.21 -94.47
CA VAL A 372 -21.01 -76.27 -95.33
C VAL A 372 -20.49 -77.69 -95.50
N SER A 373 -20.56 -78.55 -94.48
CA SER A 373 -20.32 -80.00 -94.65
C SER A 373 -21.38 -80.65 -95.53
N GLU A 374 -22.66 -80.34 -95.33
CA GLU A 374 -23.77 -80.87 -96.15
C GLU A 374 -23.63 -80.43 -97.62
N SER A 375 -23.21 -79.18 -97.86
CA SER A 375 -22.86 -78.68 -99.20
C SER A 375 -21.68 -79.42 -99.84
N ARG A 376 -20.65 -79.78 -99.05
CA ARG A 376 -19.51 -80.59 -99.53
C ARG A 376 -19.89 -82.03 -99.85
N GLU A 377 -20.78 -82.64 -99.08
CA GLU A 377 -21.27 -84.00 -99.37
C GLU A 377 -22.12 -84.02 -100.65
N LEU A 378 -22.96 -83.01 -100.86
CA LEU A 378 -23.67 -82.79 -102.12
C LEU A 378 -22.71 -82.53 -103.30
N GLU A 379 -21.67 -81.73 -103.11
CA GLU A 379 -20.64 -81.46 -104.12
C GLU A 379 -19.84 -82.73 -104.49
N ASN A 380 -19.50 -83.57 -103.50
CA ASN A 380 -18.86 -84.88 -103.75
C ASN A 380 -19.79 -85.81 -104.54
N THR A 381 -21.07 -85.90 -104.16
CA THR A 381 -22.07 -86.75 -104.83
C THR A 381 -22.33 -86.29 -106.28
N LEU A 382 -22.29 -84.97 -106.51
CA LEU A 382 -22.36 -84.38 -107.85
C LEU A 382 -21.12 -84.71 -108.70
N ASN A 383 -19.93 -84.71 -108.11
CA ASN A 383 -18.70 -85.08 -108.80
C ASN A 383 -18.64 -86.58 -109.13
N GLU A 384 -19.11 -87.47 -108.24
CA GLU A 384 -19.22 -88.91 -108.54
C GLU A 384 -20.21 -89.18 -109.69
N THR A 385 -21.39 -88.54 -109.66
CA THR A 385 -22.39 -88.70 -110.74
C THR A 385 -21.89 -88.14 -112.09
N LEU A 386 -21.15 -87.03 -112.10
CA LEU A 386 -20.47 -86.54 -113.32
C LEU A 386 -19.36 -87.49 -113.82
N GLY A 387 -18.62 -88.14 -112.92
CA GLY A 387 -17.63 -89.17 -113.26
C GLY A 387 -18.26 -90.40 -113.92
N ASN A 388 -19.42 -90.85 -113.39
CA ASN A 388 -20.19 -91.95 -113.97
C ASN A 388 -20.74 -91.61 -115.37
N TYR A 389 -21.30 -90.41 -115.56
CA TYR A 389 -21.76 -89.96 -116.89
C TYR A 389 -20.63 -89.91 -117.92
N ARG A 390 -19.45 -89.38 -117.55
CA ARG A 390 -18.26 -89.39 -118.44
C ARG A 390 -17.81 -90.79 -118.82
N SER A 391 -17.95 -91.76 -117.91
CA SER A 391 -17.57 -93.15 -118.17
C SER A 391 -18.53 -93.81 -119.18
N GLN A 392 -19.83 -93.55 -119.07
CA GLN A 392 -20.85 -94.05 -120.01
C GLN A 392 -20.71 -93.45 -121.42
N ASP A 393 -20.34 -92.18 -121.54
CA ASP A 393 -20.16 -91.52 -122.85
C ASP A 393 -18.95 -92.11 -123.61
N ILE A 394 -17.86 -92.46 -122.89
CA ILE A 394 -16.71 -93.17 -123.45
C ILE A 394 -17.08 -94.60 -123.89
N GLU A 395 -17.91 -95.31 -123.13
CA GLU A 395 -18.40 -96.65 -123.48
C GLU A 395 -19.28 -96.63 -124.74
N LYS A 396 -20.10 -95.59 -124.91
CA LYS A 396 -20.90 -95.32 -126.12
C LYS A 396 -20.02 -95.06 -127.35
N ASP A 397 -18.98 -94.24 -127.21
CA ASP A 397 -18.02 -93.93 -128.29
C ASP A 397 -17.28 -95.21 -128.78
N LEU A 398 -17.05 -96.15 -127.86
CA LEU A 398 -16.47 -97.47 -128.15
C LEU A 398 -17.45 -98.40 -128.91
N MET A 399 -18.74 -98.35 -128.57
CA MET A 399 -19.80 -99.10 -129.27
C MET A 399 -20.01 -98.61 -130.71
N GLU A 400 -19.98 -97.29 -130.95
CA GLU A 400 -20.17 -96.72 -132.30
C GLU A 400 -19.03 -97.13 -133.26
N LYS A 401 -17.76 -97.10 -132.81
CA LYS A 401 -16.63 -97.60 -133.63
C LYS A 401 -16.79 -99.07 -134.03
N ARG A 402 -17.23 -99.92 -133.11
CA ARG A 402 -17.40 -101.35 -133.36
C ARG A 402 -18.55 -101.65 -134.35
N LEU A 403 -19.57 -100.78 -134.39
CA LEU A 403 -20.64 -100.85 -135.39
C LEU A 403 -20.14 -100.47 -136.80
N ASP A 404 -19.21 -99.52 -136.93
CA ASP A 404 -18.62 -99.17 -138.22
C ASP A 404 -17.64 -100.24 -138.73
N GLU A 405 -16.89 -100.92 -137.85
CA GLU A 405 -16.08 -102.09 -138.21
C GLU A 405 -16.97 -103.23 -138.75
N MET A 406 -18.06 -103.57 -138.05
CA MET A 406 -19.04 -104.58 -138.52
C MET A 406 -19.69 -104.19 -139.86
N ARG A 407 -19.97 -102.90 -140.09
CA ARG A 407 -20.50 -102.42 -141.38
C ARG A 407 -19.52 -102.60 -142.53
N LYS A 408 -18.22 -102.50 -142.25
CA LYS A 408 -17.15 -102.69 -143.23
C LYS A 408 -16.97 -104.15 -143.62
N GLU A 409 -16.98 -105.08 -142.65
CA GLU A 409 -16.96 -106.53 -142.92
C GLU A 409 -18.14 -106.95 -143.81
N ILE A 410 -19.35 -106.44 -143.54
CA ILE A 410 -20.56 -106.71 -144.33
C ILE A 410 -20.44 -106.17 -145.78
N ALA A 411 -19.71 -105.07 -146.00
CA ALA A 411 -19.46 -104.54 -147.34
C ALA A 411 -18.47 -105.43 -148.12
N GLU A 412 -17.39 -105.88 -147.48
CA GLU A 412 -16.38 -106.75 -148.10
C GLU A 412 -16.98 -108.13 -148.47
N ILE A 413 -17.83 -108.69 -147.61
CA ILE A 413 -18.59 -109.94 -147.89
C ILE A 413 -19.53 -109.80 -149.11
N ARG A 414 -20.12 -108.62 -149.33
CA ARG A 414 -20.98 -108.38 -150.50
C ARG A 414 -20.19 -108.34 -151.81
N VAL A 415 -19.03 -107.69 -151.82
CA VAL A 415 -18.17 -107.60 -153.02
C VAL A 415 -17.68 -108.99 -153.45
N GLU A 416 -17.27 -109.84 -152.51
CA GLU A 416 -16.81 -111.20 -152.85
C GLU A 416 -17.98 -112.11 -153.31
N LYS A 417 -19.21 -111.86 -152.85
CA LYS A 417 -20.42 -112.55 -153.37
C LYS A 417 -20.67 -112.24 -154.85
N GLU A 418 -20.68 -110.96 -155.25
CA GLU A 418 -20.90 -110.56 -156.65
C GLU A 418 -19.81 -111.12 -157.58
N ARG A 419 -18.57 -111.20 -157.08
CA ARG A 419 -17.45 -111.80 -157.79
C ARG A 419 -17.65 -113.29 -158.07
N LEU A 420 -18.14 -114.06 -157.10
CA LEU A 420 -18.42 -115.49 -157.25
C LEU A 420 -19.60 -115.75 -158.20
N GLU A 421 -20.65 -114.93 -158.14
CA GLU A 421 -21.81 -115.03 -159.05
C GLU A 421 -21.42 -114.76 -160.51
N THR A 422 -20.44 -113.88 -160.75
CA THR A 422 -19.92 -113.58 -162.10
C THR A 422 -19.20 -114.80 -162.73
N ILE A 423 -18.37 -115.50 -161.96
CA ILE A 423 -17.58 -116.66 -162.43
C ILE A 423 -18.48 -117.85 -162.84
N ILE A 424 -19.66 -117.98 -162.21
CA ILE A 424 -20.58 -119.10 -162.44
C ILE A 424 -21.24 -119.05 -163.83
N GLU A 425 -21.54 -117.87 -164.38
CA GLU A 425 -22.20 -117.76 -165.69
C GLU A 425 -21.25 -117.90 -166.89
N GLU A 426 -19.99 -117.48 -166.77
CA GLU A 426 -18.98 -117.74 -167.82
C GLU A 426 -18.75 -119.25 -168.00
N SER A 427 -18.78 -120.01 -166.90
CA SER A 427 -18.67 -121.48 -166.87
C SER A 427 -19.82 -122.21 -167.60
N LYS A 428 -21.00 -121.57 -167.72
CA LYS A 428 -22.14 -122.11 -168.48
C LYS A 428 -22.03 -121.82 -169.98
N ARG A 429 -21.57 -120.62 -170.37
CA ARG A 429 -21.41 -120.27 -171.80
C ARG A 429 -20.34 -121.10 -172.51
N ALA A 430 -19.26 -121.48 -171.83
CA ALA A 430 -18.12 -122.17 -172.45
C ALA A 430 -18.42 -123.60 -172.95
N ARG A 431 -19.47 -124.27 -172.43
CA ARG A 431 -19.71 -125.71 -172.64
C ARG A 431 -20.73 -126.09 -173.72
N ALA A 432 -21.18 -125.13 -174.53
CA ALA A 432 -22.33 -125.31 -175.43
C ALA A 432 -22.00 -125.60 -176.92
N ASN A 433 -20.73 -125.67 -177.34
CA ASN A 433 -20.39 -125.50 -178.78
C ASN A 433 -19.46 -126.56 -179.42
N ILE A 434 -18.74 -127.38 -178.66
CA ILE A 434 -17.82 -128.45 -179.11
C ILE A 434 -17.66 -129.44 -177.95
N VAL A 435 -17.59 -130.77 -178.06
CA VAL A 435 -17.74 -131.76 -179.18
C VAL A 435 -19.21 -132.25 -179.19
N LEU A 436 -19.90 -132.82 -180.20
CA LEU A 436 -19.71 -133.29 -181.59
C LEU A 436 -18.35 -133.07 -182.33
N ASP A 437 -17.80 -134.06 -183.04
CA ASP A 437 -18.19 -135.48 -183.19
C ASP A 437 -17.00 -136.45 -182.97
N THR A 438 -17.01 -137.11 -181.82
CA THR A 438 -16.53 -138.48 -181.52
C THR A 438 -16.70 -138.68 -179.99
N PHE A 439 -17.63 -139.47 -179.45
CA PHE A 439 -18.21 -140.78 -179.78
C PHE A 439 -17.32 -141.97 -179.37
N ILE A 440 -17.96 -143.01 -178.82
CA ILE A 440 -17.40 -144.26 -178.24
C ILE A 440 -16.79 -144.08 -176.83
N SER A 441 -17.03 -145.07 -175.95
CA SER A 441 -16.49 -145.25 -174.59
C SER A 441 -16.57 -144.01 -173.67
N GLY A 442 -17.67 -143.75 -172.94
CA GLY A 442 -18.78 -144.66 -172.62
C GLY A 442 -18.41 -145.72 -171.57
N ILE A 443 -19.41 -146.14 -170.78
CA ILE A 443 -19.41 -147.32 -169.90
C ILE A 443 -18.25 -147.42 -168.87
N PHE A 444 -18.54 -147.05 -167.63
CA PHE A 444 -18.66 -147.96 -166.46
C PHE A 444 -19.12 -147.04 -165.28
N GLU A 445 -20.30 -147.20 -164.65
CA GLU A 445 -20.87 -148.30 -163.85
C GLU A 445 -20.40 -148.34 -162.39
N VAL A 446 -21.33 -148.72 -161.49
CA VAL A 446 -21.13 -149.18 -160.09
C VAL A 446 -20.60 -148.09 -159.13
N GLN A 447 -21.27 -147.66 -158.05
CA GLN A 447 -22.43 -148.16 -157.27
C GLN A 447 -23.48 -147.02 -157.15
N GLU A 448 -24.81 -147.18 -157.06
CA GLU A 448 -25.73 -148.28 -156.68
C GLU A 448 -25.75 -148.64 -155.18
N ILE A 449 -26.50 -147.84 -154.39
CA ILE A 449 -27.18 -148.24 -153.15
C ILE A 449 -28.57 -147.54 -153.06
N GLU A 450 -29.58 -148.35 -152.76
CA GLU A 450 -30.91 -148.16 -152.10
C GLU A 450 -31.10 -146.95 -151.15
N GLU A 451 -32.32 -146.48 -150.77
CA GLU A 451 -33.72 -146.61 -151.25
C GLU A 451 -34.64 -145.63 -150.42
N VAL A 452 -35.90 -145.43 -150.83
CA VAL A 452 -37.12 -144.94 -150.09
C VAL A 452 -37.28 -143.45 -149.65
N VAL A 453 -38.55 -143.00 -149.68
CA VAL A 453 -39.22 -141.82 -149.01
C VAL A 453 -39.04 -140.40 -149.61
N GLU A 454 -40.04 -139.95 -150.38
CA GLU A 454 -41.07 -138.91 -150.06
C GLU A 454 -40.73 -137.72 -149.10
N GLU A 455 -41.38 -136.55 -149.09
CA GLU A 455 -42.55 -136.00 -149.80
C GLU A 455 -42.50 -134.43 -149.89
N LYS A 456 -43.63 -133.76 -150.16
CA LYS A 456 -43.85 -132.31 -149.93
C LYS A 456 -43.96 -132.01 -148.41
N ILE A 457 -43.75 -130.75 -147.95
CA ILE A 457 -44.47 -130.02 -146.84
C ILE A 457 -43.65 -128.80 -146.29
N GLU A 458 -44.17 -128.13 -145.25
CA GLU A 458 -44.09 -126.72 -144.82
C GLU A 458 -42.98 -126.33 -143.80
N VAL A 459 -43.11 -125.10 -143.23
CA VAL A 459 -42.40 -124.48 -142.06
C VAL A 459 -40.87 -124.28 -142.22
N SER A 460 -40.13 -123.42 -141.51
CA SER A 460 -40.05 -123.03 -140.09
C SER A 460 -39.13 -121.77 -139.97
N SER A 461 -39.13 -120.85 -139.00
CA SER A 461 -40.02 -120.44 -137.88
C SER A 461 -39.49 -119.19 -137.09
N PRO A 462 -38.17 -119.03 -136.77
CA PRO A 462 -37.69 -118.15 -135.69
C PRO A 462 -38.08 -116.66 -135.71
N TYR A 463 -38.43 -116.10 -136.88
CA TYR A 463 -38.75 -114.68 -137.03
C TYR A 463 -40.10 -114.32 -136.37
N LEU A 464 -41.15 -115.15 -136.54
CA LEU A 464 -42.45 -114.92 -135.89
C LEU A 464 -42.39 -115.13 -134.37
N GLN A 465 -41.54 -116.04 -133.90
CA GLN A 465 -41.50 -116.42 -132.49
C GLN A 465 -41.05 -115.27 -131.56
N ARG A 466 -40.15 -114.39 -132.03
CA ARG A 466 -39.72 -113.22 -131.24
C ARG A 466 -40.78 -112.11 -131.18
N MET A 467 -41.48 -111.83 -132.28
CA MET A 467 -42.57 -110.85 -132.29
C MET A 467 -43.72 -111.26 -131.36
N LEU A 468 -44.05 -112.56 -131.31
CA LEU A 468 -45.10 -113.07 -130.42
C LEU A 468 -44.68 -113.04 -128.94
N LEU A 469 -43.41 -113.29 -128.58
CA LEU A 469 -42.97 -113.18 -127.18
C LEU A 469 -43.08 -111.75 -126.64
N GLN A 470 -42.80 -110.74 -127.47
CA GLN A 470 -42.83 -109.33 -127.06
C GLN A 470 -44.26 -108.83 -126.75
N PHE A 471 -45.30 -109.48 -127.27
CA PHE A 471 -46.69 -109.18 -126.96
C PHE A 471 -47.11 -109.59 -125.53
N PHE A 472 -46.49 -110.62 -124.94
CA PHE A 472 -46.93 -111.16 -123.65
C PHE A 472 -46.29 -110.48 -122.42
N THR A 473 -45.05 -109.98 -122.53
CA THR A 473 -44.26 -109.52 -121.38
C THR A 473 -44.33 -108.01 -121.06
N GLN A 474 -44.84 -107.17 -121.97
CA GLN A 474 -44.99 -105.74 -121.70
C GLN A 474 -46.33 -105.38 -121.01
N ASP A 475 -46.35 -104.19 -120.42
CA ASP A 475 -47.42 -103.71 -119.56
C ASP A 475 -48.78 -103.56 -120.25
N ASP A 476 -49.83 -103.54 -119.45
CA ASP A 476 -51.21 -103.70 -119.89
C ASP A 476 -51.68 -102.64 -120.92
N ARG A 477 -51.12 -101.43 -120.87
CA ARG A 477 -51.37 -100.34 -121.84
C ARG A 477 -50.71 -100.54 -123.21
N ALA A 478 -49.61 -101.31 -123.29
CA ALA A 478 -48.91 -101.52 -124.56
C ALA A 478 -49.64 -102.56 -125.44
N LYS A 479 -50.24 -103.58 -124.82
CA LYS A 479 -51.02 -104.64 -125.47
C LYS A 479 -52.26 -104.10 -126.20
N GLU A 480 -52.88 -103.06 -125.64
CA GLU A 480 -54.11 -102.42 -126.14
C GLU A 480 -53.94 -101.84 -127.56
N LEU A 481 -52.75 -101.32 -127.90
CA LEU A 481 -52.42 -100.79 -129.22
C LEU A 481 -52.04 -101.88 -130.25
N LEU A 482 -51.61 -103.06 -129.79
CA LEU A 482 -51.09 -104.12 -130.65
C LEU A 482 -52.17 -105.08 -131.18
N ILE A 483 -53.30 -105.25 -130.48
CA ILE A 483 -54.38 -106.16 -130.92
C ILE A 483 -54.92 -105.80 -132.32
N PRO A 484 -55.28 -104.54 -132.65
CA PRO A 484 -55.77 -104.19 -133.98
C PRO A 484 -54.71 -104.34 -135.07
N ALA A 485 -53.43 -104.14 -134.73
CA ALA A 485 -52.31 -104.29 -135.66
C ALA A 485 -52.06 -105.76 -136.01
N ILE A 486 -52.14 -106.66 -135.02
CA ILE A 486 -51.96 -108.10 -135.22
C ILE A 486 -53.13 -108.68 -136.03
N LEU A 487 -54.39 -108.39 -135.69
CA LEU A 487 -55.55 -108.97 -136.39
C LEU A 487 -55.64 -108.54 -137.87
N ARG A 488 -55.25 -107.28 -138.18
CA ARG A 488 -55.11 -106.82 -139.57
C ARG A 488 -53.95 -107.49 -140.33
N PHE A 489 -52.97 -108.07 -139.63
CA PHE A 489 -51.87 -108.85 -140.22
C PHE A 489 -52.25 -110.30 -140.53
N VAL A 490 -53.43 -110.76 -140.10
CA VAL A 490 -54.00 -112.10 -140.39
C VAL A 490 -55.29 -111.98 -141.23
N GLU A 491 -55.42 -110.89 -142.00
CA GLU A 491 -56.51 -110.62 -142.96
C GLU A 491 -57.94 -110.76 -142.41
N CYS A 492 -58.13 -110.64 -141.08
CA CYS A 492 -59.45 -110.74 -140.45
C CYS A 492 -60.38 -109.60 -140.86
N SER A 493 -61.69 -109.88 -141.01
CA SER A 493 -62.65 -108.85 -141.41
C SER A 493 -62.83 -107.79 -140.32
N GLU A 494 -63.16 -106.56 -140.71
CA GLU A 494 -63.20 -105.44 -139.76
C GLU A 494 -64.30 -105.59 -138.70
N ASN A 495 -65.35 -106.37 -138.96
CA ASN A 495 -66.34 -106.79 -137.96
C ASN A 495 -65.75 -107.78 -136.93
N ASP A 496 -64.91 -108.71 -137.35
CA ASP A 496 -64.25 -109.67 -136.45
C ASP A 496 -63.24 -108.96 -135.55
N VAL A 497 -62.50 -107.98 -136.10
CA VAL A 497 -61.58 -107.12 -135.35
C VAL A 497 -62.33 -106.34 -134.26
N ASN A 498 -63.46 -105.71 -134.59
CA ASN A 498 -64.26 -104.96 -133.60
C ASN A 498 -64.86 -105.90 -132.54
N THR A 499 -65.37 -107.07 -132.94
CA THR A 499 -65.91 -108.08 -132.02
C THR A 499 -64.84 -108.59 -131.05
N ALA A 500 -63.60 -108.77 -131.51
CA ALA A 500 -62.47 -109.18 -130.67
C ALA A 500 -62.06 -108.10 -129.65
N VAL A 501 -62.14 -106.81 -130.01
CA VAL A 501 -61.84 -105.69 -129.12
C VAL A 501 -62.88 -105.56 -128.00
N GLU A 502 -64.17 -105.67 -128.29
CA GLU A 502 -65.23 -105.68 -127.26
C GLU A 502 -65.10 -106.90 -126.31
N ALA A 503 -64.74 -108.06 -126.85
CA ALA A 503 -64.48 -109.26 -126.06
C ALA A 503 -63.25 -109.12 -125.13
N TRP A 504 -62.24 -108.34 -125.53
CA TRP A 504 -61.05 -108.07 -124.72
C TRP A 504 -61.37 -107.19 -123.51
N HIS A 505 -62.04 -106.05 -123.73
CA HIS A 505 -62.46 -105.17 -122.63
C HIS A 505 -63.40 -105.86 -121.63
N SER A 506 -64.22 -106.81 -122.11
CA SER A 506 -65.15 -107.59 -121.29
C SER A 506 -64.48 -108.55 -120.28
N ARG A 507 -63.19 -108.91 -120.48
CA ARG A 507 -62.53 -109.98 -119.69
C ARG A 507 -61.70 -109.55 -118.48
N LYS A 508 -61.51 -108.25 -118.20
CA LYS A 508 -60.77 -107.80 -116.98
C LYS A 508 -61.59 -107.82 -115.68
N LYS A 509 -62.69 -108.59 -115.64
CA LYS A 509 -63.42 -108.93 -114.41
C LYS A 509 -63.12 -110.39 -114.02
N TRP A 510 -62.59 -110.56 -112.79
CA TRP A 510 -62.40 -111.82 -112.03
C TRP A 510 -61.27 -112.73 -112.57
N LYS A 511 -60.13 -112.90 -111.90
CA LYS A 511 -59.91 -113.38 -110.52
C LYS A 511 -58.57 -112.86 -109.96
N LEU A 512 -58.32 -112.65 -108.67
CA LEU A 512 -58.73 -113.30 -107.40
C LEU A 512 -58.02 -114.64 -107.10
N PHE A 513 -57.01 -114.58 -106.24
CA PHE A 513 -57.22 -114.95 -104.84
C PHE A 513 -56.75 -113.80 -103.93
#